data_AF-A0A1Q9GD21-F1
#
_entry.id   AF-A0A1Q9GD21-F1
#
_cell.length_a   1.000
_cell.length_b   1.000
_cell.length_c   1.000
_cell.angle_alpha   90.00
_cell.angle_beta   90.00
_cell.angle_gamma   90.00
#
_symmetry.space_group_name_H-M   'P 1'
#
loop_
_entity.id
_entity.type
_entity.pdbx_description
1 polymer ?
#
loop_
_entity_poly.entity_id
_entity_poly.type
_entity_poly.pdbx_seq_one_letter_code
_entity_poly.pdbx_strand_id
1 'polypeptide(L)'
;MEKKLLSKYLEYAVTEEALAVLFVKNNLNKAKGYWVDISDCRRYEMSEDDLHFRFVNGGLYKRKIKPKYPPKSAFTVNGKFKEREYYLAIRAITWETAHRDIEQQKRKRVKAVNFKITGVSYDKNRGNKNYFRSDAPQEIKSLADNLSDRTNPLWDRAMAYVNEPEFVYKIKQIQIS
;
A
#
# COMPACT_ATOMS: atom_id res chain seq x y z
N MET A 1 6.96 -28.39 0.80
CA MET A 1 7.14 -27.18 -0.03
C MET A 1 8.62 -27.00 -0.29
N GLU A 2 9.02 -26.73 -1.54
CA GLU A 2 10.42 -26.46 -1.84
C GLU A 2 10.90 -25.24 -1.04
N LYS A 3 11.87 -25.43 -0.14
CA LYS A 3 12.48 -24.34 0.66
C LYS A 3 12.94 -23.17 -0.22
N LYS A 4 13.41 -23.49 -1.43
CA LYS A 4 13.85 -22.53 -2.45
C LYS A 4 12.74 -21.58 -2.90
N LEU A 5 11.52 -22.10 -3.12
CA LEU A 5 10.37 -21.28 -3.53
C LEU A 5 9.96 -20.30 -2.42
N LEU A 6 9.93 -20.77 -1.17
CA LEU A 6 9.59 -19.91 -0.04
C LEU A 6 10.61 -18.78 0.15
N SER A 7 11.92 -19.08 0.03
CA SER A 7 12.97 -18.05 0.12
C SER A 7 12.76 -16.94 -0.91
N LYS A 8 12.59 -17.32 -2.19
CA LYS A 8 12.34 -16.37 -3.28
C LYS A 8 11.12 -15.50 -3.02
N TYR A 9 10.04 -16.11 -2.53
CA TYR A 9 8.84 -15.35 -2.20
C TYR A 9 9.07 -14.36 -1.06
N LEU A 10 9.81 -14.74 -0.02
CA LEU A 10 10.11 -13.83 1.11
C LEU A 10 10.99 -12.65 0.69
N GLU A 11 11.98 -12.90 -0.18
CA GLU A 11 12.80 -11.84 -0.80
C GLU A 11 11.93 -10.89 -1.64
N TYR A 12 11.02 -11.43 -2.45
CA TYR A 12 10.05 -10.63 -3.20
C TYR A 12 9.09 -9.84 -2.30
N ALA A 13 8.59 -10.45 -1.22
CA ALA A 13 7.50 -9.89 -0.41
C ALA A 13 7.83 -8.55 0.27
N VAL A 14 9.11 -8.21 0.39
CA VAL A 14 9.60 -6.94 0.95
C VAL A 14 9.93 -5.90 -0.11
N THR A 15 9.72 -6.19 -1.39
CA THR A 15 10.01 -5.27 -2.50
C THR A 15 8.91 -4.23 -2.69
N GLU A 16 9.27 -3.12 -3.33
CA GLU A 16 8.30 -2.10 -3.75
C GLU A 16 7.29 -2.66 -4.76
N GLU A 17 7.70 -3.59 -5.62
CA GLU A 17 6.80 -4.30 -6.54
C GLU A 17 5.70 -5.07 -5.79
N ALA A 18 6.05 -5.79 -4.72
CA ALA A 18 5.07 -6.52 -3.92
C ALA A 18 4.02 -5.59 -3.27
N LEU A 19 4.47 -4.43 -2.77
CA LEU A 19 3.60 -3.38 -2.25
C LEU A 19 2.71 -2.79 -3.35
N ALA A 20 3.26 -2.54 -4.54
CA ALA A 20 2.51 -2.04 -5.69
C ALA A 20 1.43 -3.04 -6.14
N VAL A 21 1.72 -4.35 -6.16
CA VAL A 21 0.72 -5.39 -6.45
C VAL A 21 -0.41 -5.38 -5.41
N LEU A 22 -0.09 -5.23 -4.13
CA LEU A 22 -1.08 -5.13 -3.06
C LEU A 22 -1.95 -3.86 -3.24
N PHE A 23 -1.32 -2.72 -3.49
CA PHE A 23 -1.98 -1.45 -3.73
C PHE A 23 -2.97 -1.55 -4.91
N VAL A 24 -2.56 -2.13 -6.03
CA VAL A 24 -3.44 -2.33 -7.20
C VAL A 24 -4.62 -3.24 -6.86
N LYS A 25 -4.40 -4.35 -6.15
CA LYS A 25 -5.48 -5.26 -5.76
C LYS A 25 -6.52 -4.61 -4.84
N ASN A 26 -6.09 -3.71 -3.97
CA ASN A 26 -6.99 -3.01 -3.04
C ASN A 26 -7.82 -1.93 -3.74
N ASN A 27 -7.27 -1.30 -4.77
CA ASN A 27 -7.85 -0.09 -5.36
C ASN A 27 -8.43 -0.27 -6.78
N LEU A 28 -8.08 -1.35 -7.48
CA LEU A 28 -8.53 -1.63 -8.83
C LEU A 28 -9.43 -2.87 -8.86
N ASN A 29 -10.74 -2.67 -8.77
CA ASN A 29 -11.73 -3.76 -8.83
C ASN A 29 -11.57 -4.65 -10.08
N LYS A 30 -11.13 -4.08 -11.21
CA LYS A 30 -10.89 -4.80 -12.47
C LYS A 30 -9.74 -5.82 -12.38
N ALA A 31 -8.87 -5.74 -11.36
CA ALA A 31 -7.80 -6.71 -11.13
C ALA A 31 -8.33 -8.09 -10.64
N LYS A 32 -9.60 -8.17 -10.21
CA LYS A 32 -10.24 -9.45 -9.83
C LYS A 32 -10.25 -10.41 -11.03
N GLY A 33 -9.69 -11.60 -10.86
CA GLY A 33 -9.56 -12.59 -11.94
C GLY A 33 -8.38 -12.37 -12.88
N TYR A 34 -7.51 -11.40 -12.59
CA TYR A 34 -6.28 -11.13 -13.33
C TYR A 34 -5.03 -11.34 -12.45
N TRP A 35 -3.89 -11.56 -13.09
CA TRP A 35 -2.56 -11.36 -12.53
C TRP A 35 -2.14 -9.91 -12.78
N VAL A 36 -1.51 -9.31 -11.78
CA VAL A 36 -0.99 -7.94 -11.85
C VAL A 36 0.50 -8.05 -12.14
N ASP A 37 0.93 -7.41 -13.21
CA ASP A 37 2.32 -7.29 -13.65
C ASP A 37 2.70 -5.82 -13.54
N ILE A 38 3.62 -5.47 -12.63
CA ILE A 38 4.04 -4.08 -12.42
C ILE A 38 5.15 -3.75 -13.41
N SER A 39 4.99 -2.66 -14.15
CA SER A 39 6.03 -2.19 -15.08
C SER A 39 6.88 -1.07 -14.49
N ASP A 40 6.26 -0.22 -13.67
CA ASP A 40 6.91 0.94 -13.05
C ASP A 40 6.06 1.46 -11.88
N CYS A 41 6.70 1.90 -10.80
CA CYS A 41 6.01 2.48 -9.65
C CYS A 41 6.93 3.43 -8.89
N ARG A 42 6.32 4.37 -8.16
CA ARG A 42 7.07 5.25 -7.26
C ARG A 42 6.25 5.62 -6.03
N ARG A 43 6.82 5.45 -4.85
CA ARG A 43 6.21 5.85 -3.58
C ARG A 43 6.48 7.30 -3.20
N TYR A 44 5.72 7.79 -2.22
CA TYR A 44 6.05 9.00 -1.48
C TYR A 44 7.06 8.67 -0.39
N GLU A 45 8.34 8.99 -0.61
CA GLU A 45 9.45 8.69 0.32
C GLU A 45 9.25 9.26 1.74
N MET A 46 8.52 10.37 1.86
CA MET A 46 8.23 11.02 3.16
C MET A 46 6.99 10.45 3.88
N SER A 47 6.34 9.43 3.30
CA SER A 47 5.14 8.82 3.86
C SER A 47 5.52 7.63 4.74
N GLU A 48 4.94 7.56 5.93
CA GLU A 48 5.05 6.39 6.82
C GLU A 48 4.22 5.19 6.30
N ASP A 49 3.20 5.44 5.47
CA ASP A 49 2.42 4.39 4.81
C ASP A 49 3.10 3.97 3.49
N ASP A 50 3.52 2.70 3.44
CA ASP A 50 4.16 2.04 2.30
C ASP A 50 3.26 1.91 1.05
N LEU A 51 1.95 2.14 1.17
CA LEU A 51 0.97 2.10 0.08
C LEU A 51 0.66 3.47 -0.51
N HIS A 52 1.32 4.53 -0.05
CA HIS A 52 1.21 5.86 -0.65
C HIS A 52 2.09 5.97 -1.90
N PHE A 53 1.51 5.62 -3.04
CA PHE A 53 2.17 5.69 -4.35
C PHE A 53 1.90 7.03 -5.06
N ARG A 54 2.95 7.67 -5.59
CA ARG A 54 2.80 8.73 -6.58
C ARG A 54 2.14 8.18 -7.83
N PHE A 55 2.62 7.04 -8.29
CA PHE A 55 1.99 6.28 -9.37
C PHE A 55 2.34 4.79 -9.30
N VAL A 56 1.47 3.97 -9.91
CA VAL A 56 1.72 2.57 -10.23
C VAL A 56 1.21 2.30 -11.65
N ASN A 57 2.10 1.81 -12.51
CA ASN A 57 1.84 1.43 -13.88
C ASN A 57 2.02 -0.09 -14.03
N GLY A 58 1.19 -0.71 -14.86
CA GLY A 58 1.34 -2.14 -15.13
C GLY A 58 0.30 -2.71 -16.08
N GLY A 59 0.32 -4.03 -16.19
CA GLY A 59 -0.59 -4.82 -16.99
C GLY A 59 -1.41 -5.80 -16.16
N LEU A 60 -2.67 -5.99 -16.56
CA LEU A 60 -3.52 -7.07 -16.07
C LEU A 60 -3.56 -8.20 -17.10
N TYR A 61 -3.06 -9.36 -16.71
CA TYR A 61 -3.13 -10.59 -17.51
C TYR A 61 -4.25 -11.49 -16.99
N LYS A 62 -5.16 -11.93 -17.86
CA LYS A 62 -6.23 -12.83 -17.42
C LYS A 62 -5.60 -14.13 -16.90
N ARG A 63 -6.05 -14.62 -15.74
CA ARG A 63 -5.50 -15.86 -15.16
C ARG A 63 -5.83 -17.05 -16.07
N LYS A 64 -4.80 -17.74 -16.56
CA LYS A 64 -4.94 -18.97 -17.37
C LYS A 64 -4.49 -20.19 -16.58
N ILE A 65 -3.48 -20.03 -15.72
CA ILE A 65 -2.97 -21.08 -14.84
C ILE A 65 -3.55 -20.88 -13.44
N LYS A 66 -4.13 -21.94 -12.88
CA LYS A 66 -4.58 -21.95 -11.48
C LYS A 66 -3.48 -22.51 -10.59
N PRO A 67 -3.18 -21.88 -9.44
CA PRO A 67 -2.24 -22.43 -8.48
C PRO A 67 -2.80 -23.72 -7.89
N LYS A 68 -1.92 -24.70 -7.65
CA LYS A 68 -2.26 -25.96 -6.99
C LYS A 68 -1.80 -25.88 -5.54
N TYR A 69 -2.73 -25.73 -4.61
CA TYR A 69 -2.40 -25.62 -3.19
C TYR A 69 -2.34 -26.99 -2.53
N PRO A 70 -1.41 -27.20 -1.58
CA PRO A 70 -1.43 -28.38 -0.75
C PRO A 70 -2.70 -28.40 0.13
N PRO A 71 -3.20 -29.59 0.49
CA PRO A 71 -4.28 -29.69 1.47
C PRO A 71 -3.78 -29.24 2.85
N LYS A 72 -4.68 -28.74 3.71
CA LYS A 72 -4.34 -28.33 5.08
C LYS A 72 -3.70 -29.46 5.90
N SER A 73 -4.09 -30.71 5.64
CA SER A 73 -3.54 -31.90 6.29
C SER A 73 -2.04 -32.05 6.11
N ALA A 74 -1.47 -31.56 4.99
CA ALA A 74 -0.03 -31.55 4.76
C ALA A 74 0.75 -30.61 5.71
N PHE A 75 0.03 -29.76 6.45
CA PHE A 75 0.56 -28.81 7.43
C PHE A 75 0.03 -29.08 8.84
N THR A 76 -0.58 -30.24 9.07
CA THR A 76 -1.03 -30.67 10.40
C THR A 76 -0.05 -31.68 10.94
N VAL A 77 0.58 -31.37 12.08
CA VAL A 77 1.52 -32.28 12.77
C VAL A 77 0.94 -32.54 14.16
N ASN A 78 0.75 -33.81 14.51
CA ASN A 78 0.17 -34.23 15.79
C ASN A 78 -1.17 -33.53 16.10
N GLY A 79 -2.05 -33.43 15.11
CA GLY A 79 -3.36 -32.77 15.24
C GLY A 79 -3.31 -31.23 15.26
N LYS A 80 -2.12 -30.61 15.33
CA LYS A 80 -1.97 -29.14 15.33
C LYS A 80 -1.69 -28.61 13.93
N PHE A 81 -2.60 -27.79 13.42
CA PHE A 81 -2.45 -27.12 12.13
C PHE A 81 -1.44 -25.96 12.23
N LYS A 82 -0.40 -26.01 11.39
CA LYS A 82 0.62 -24.96 11.28
C LYS A 82 0.17 -23.86 10.33
N GLU A 83 -0.74 -23.02 10.80
CA GLU A 83 -1.44 -22.02 10.00
C GLU A 83 -0.50 -21.04 9.27
N ARG A 84 0.48 -20.47 9.98
CA ARG A 84 1.44 -19.51 9.40
C ARG A 84 2.23 -20.13 8.24
N GLU A 85 2.75 -21.34 8.42
CA GLU A 85 3.52 -22.06 7.39
C GLU A 85 2.65 -22.35 6.16
N TYR A 86 1.39 -22.73 6.38
CA TYR A 86 0.42 -23.00 5.31
C TYR A 86 0.13 -21.77 4.45
N TYR A 87 -0.18 -20.63 5.06
CA TYR A 87 -0.49 -19.42 4.30
C TYR A 87 0.72 -18.83 3.59
N LEU A 88 1.91 -18.92 4.19
CA LEU A 88 3.16 -18.58 3.49
C LEU A 88 3.36 -19.48 2.26
N ALA A 89 3.05 -20.77 2.37
CA ALA A 89 3.10 -21.68 1.23
C ALA A 89 2.13 -21.29 0.11
N ILE A 90 0.88 -21.00 0.45
CA ILE A 90 -0.12 -20.54 -0.51
C ILE A 90 0.34 -19.28 -1.23
N ARG A 91 0.87 -18.29 -0.49
CA ARG A 91 1.34 -17.03 -1.07
C ARG A 91 2.50 -17.26 -2.03
N ALA A 92 3.48 -18.06 -1.65
CA ALA A 92 4.62 -18.41 -2.50
C ALA A 92 4.19 -19.16 -3.78
N ILE A 93 3.29 -20.14 -3.65
CA ILE A 93 2.74 -20.87 -4.81
C ILE A 93 1.94 -19.94 -5.74
N THR A 94 1.15 -19.03 -5.16
CA THR A 94 0.35 -18.05 -5.91
C THR A 94 1.27 -17.11 -6.70
N TRP A 95 2.30 -16.58 -6.02
CA TRP A 95 3.29 -15.69 -6.61
C TRP A 95 4.01 -16.35 -7.80
N GLU A 96 4.54 -17.56 -7.60
CA GLU A 96 5.23 -18.30 -8.66
C GLU A 96 4.30 -18.64 -9.83
N THR A 97 3.07 -19.06 -9.53
CA THR A 97 2.08 -19.35 -10.56
C THR A 97 1.74 -18.11 -11.38
N ALA A 98 1.57 -16.96 -10.73
CA ALA A 98 1.29 -15.69 -11.40
C ALA A 98 2.45 -15.29 -12.32
N HIS A 99 3.69 -15.30 -11.81
CA HIS A 99 4.89 -14.95 -12.60
C HIS A 99 5.03 -15.87 -13.81
N ARG A 100 4.92 -17.18 -13.60
CA ARG A 100 5.00 -18.16 -14.70
C ARG A 100 3.91 -17.96 -15.75
N ASP A 101 2.67 -17.71 -15.34
CA ASP A 101 1.55 -17.47 -16.26
C ASP A 101 1.73 -16.18 -17.05
N ILE A 102 2.11 -15.07 -16.38
CA ILE A 102 2.44 -13.79 -17.02
C ILE A 102 3.56 -13.99 -18.06
N GLU A 103 4.66 -14.63 -17.70
CA GLU A 103 5.80 -14.84 -18.59
C GLU A 103 5.42 -15.70 -19.81
N GLN A 104 4.61 -16.75 -19.63
CA GLN A 104 4.09 -17.52 -20.75
C GLN A 104 3.18 -16.69 -21.67
N GLN A 105 2.38 -15.78 -21.10
CA GLN A 105 1.51 -14.89 -21.87
C GLN A 105 2.32 -13.83 -22.63
N LYS A 106 3.35 -13.23 -22.02
CA LYS A 106 4.29 -12.30 -22.66
C LYS A 106 5.02 -12.96 -23.84
N ARG A 107 5.54 -14.18 -23.67
CA ARG A 107 6.18 -14.97 -24.75
C ARG A 107 5.24 -15.23 -25.93
N LYS A 108 3.94 -15.42 -25.64
CA LYS A 108 2.88 -15.57 -26.65
C LYS A 108 2.35 -14.22 -27.18
N ARG A 109 2.95 -13.10 -26.80
CA ARG A 109 2.55 -11.74 -27.19
C ARG A 109 1.08 -11.43 -26.88
N VAL A 110 0.54 -12.03 -25.82
CA VAL A 110 -0.81 -11.71 -25.32
C VAL A 110 -0.79 -10.28 -24.79
N LYS A 111 -1.70 -9.44 -25.28
CA LYS A 111 -1.83 -8.06 -24.79
C LYS A 111 -2.44 -8.06 -23.38
N ALA A 112 -1.79 -7.37 -22.45
CA ALA A 112 -2.36 -7.05 -21.15
C ALA A 112 -3.41 -5.94 -21.29
N VAL A 113 -4.32 -5.86 -20.32
CA VAL A 113 -5.10 -4.63 -20.09
C VAL A 113 -4.22 -3.73 -19.24
N ASN A 114 -3.74 -2.64 -19.82
CA ASN A 114 -2.83 -1.74 -19.12
C ASN A 114 -3.60 -0.88 -18.12
N PHE A 115 -2.93 -0.52 -17.05
CA PHE A 115 -3.46 0.40 -16.05
C PHE A 115 -2.42 1.40 -15.58
N LYS A 116 -2.92 2.54 -15.11
CA LYS A 116 -2.15 3.54 -14.39
C LYS A 116 -2.99 4.07 -13.24
N ILE A 117 -2.47 3.94 -12.03
CA ILE A 117 -3.05 4.56 -10.83
C ILE A 117 -2.11 5.68 -10.40
N THR A 118 -2.65 6.87 -10.14
CA THR A 118 -1.88 8.00 -9.61
C THR A 118 -2.45 8.41 -8.26
N GLY A 119 -1.56 8.66 -7.31
CA GLY A 119 -1.88 9.17 -5.99
C GLY A 119 -1.40 10.60 -5.83
N VAL A 120 -1.97 11.29 -4.84
CA VAL A 120 -1.52 12.61 -4.38
C VAL A 120 -1.45 12.60 -2.87
N SER A 121 -0.33 13.06 -2.33
CA SER A 121 -0.18 13.40 -0.91
C SER A 121 -0.06 14.92 -0.78
N TYR A 122 -0.85 15.50 0.11
CA TYR A 122 -0.85 16.94 0.37
C TYR A 122 -1.15 17.21 1.84
N ASP A 123 -0.53 18.25 2.39
CA ASP A 123 -0.91 18.77 3.71
C ASP A 123 -2.30 19.40 3.62
N LYS A 124 -3.27 18.86 4.37
CA LYS A 124 -4.65 19.36 4.38
C LYS A 124 -4.76 20.72 5.08
N ASN A 125 -3.80 21.05 5.95
CA ASN A 125 -3.71 22.33 6.66
C ASN A 125 -2.91 23.36 5.85
N ARG A 126 -2.45 23.00 4.64
CA ARG A 126 -1.70 23.89 3.75
C ARG A 126 -2.49 25.17 3.46
N GLY A 127 -1.87 26.31 3.75
CA GLY A 127 -2.46 27.63 3.52
C GLY A 127 -3.23 28.18 4.72
N ASN A 128 -3.42 27.39 5.79
CA ASN A 128 -3.89 27.93 7.05
C ASN A 128 -2.76 28.74 7.70
N LYS A 129 -2.98 30.05 7.87
CA LYS A 129 -2.02 30.99 8.46
C LYS A 129 -2.12 31.08 9.98
N ASN A 130 -3.14 30.46 10.58
CA ASN A 130 -3.35 30.49 12.01
C ASN A 130 -2.41 29.49 12.69
N TYR A 131 -1.82 29.90 13.82
CA TYR A 131 -0.97 29.02 14.61
C TYR A 131 -1.77 27.89 15.28
N PHE A 132 -3.02 28.17 15.68
CA PHE A 132 -3.93 27.18 16.25
C PHE A 132 -5.05 26.79 15.27
N ARG A 133 -5.58 25.58 15.45
CA ARG A 133 -6.72 25.04 14.71
C ARG A 133 -7.98 25.86 14.96
N SER A 134 -8.90 25.79 13.99
CA SER A 134 -10.16 26.54 14.05
C SER A 134 -11.09 26.12 15.20
N ASP A 135 -10.98 24.89 15.69
CA ASP A 135 -11.75 24.32 16.80
C ASP A 135 -11.14 24.62 18.18
N ALA A 136 -10.03 25.36 18.24
CA ALA A 136 -9.45 25.79 19.50
C ALA A 136 -10.38 26.76 20.27
N PRO A 137 -10.48 26.63 21.61
CA PRO A 137 -11.08 27.62 22.49
C PRO A 137 -10.54 29.03 22.24
N GLN A 138 -11.37 30.05 22.47
CA GLN A 138 -10.99 31.44 22.18
C GLN A 138 -9.80 31.88 23.04
N GLU A 139 -9.73 31.43 24.30
CA GLU A 139 -8.63 31.73 25.22
C GLU A 139 -7.28 31.18 24.72
N ILE A 140 -7.31 30.05 24.01
CA ILE A 140 -6.12 29.47 23.38
C ILE A 140 -5.77 30.22 22.10
N LYS A 141 -6.76 30.62 21.29
CA LYS A 141 -6.52 31.41 20.08
C LYS A 141 -5.84 32.74 20.38
N SER A 142 -6.21 33.40 21.50
CA SER A 142 -5.59 34.66 21.93
C SER A 142 -4.10 34.54 22.25
N LEU A 143 -3.58 33.33 22.56
CA LEU A 143 -2.13 33.13 22.75
C LEU A 143 -1.34 33.36 21.45
N ALA A 144 -2.00 33.33 20.29
CA ALA A 144 -1.36 33.59 19.00
C ALA A 144 -0.91 35.05 18.82
N ASP A 145 -1.44 35.98 19.62
CA ASP A 145 -1.06 37.40 19.58
C ASP A 145 0.40 37.62 20.03
N ASN A 146 0.93 36.73 20.88
CA ASN A 146 2.33 36.77 21.32
C ASN A 146 2.91 35.36 21.55
N LEU A 147 3.39 34.71 20.48
CA LEU A 147 3.92 33.34 20.52
C LEU A 147 5.23 33.17 21.31
N SER A 148 5.94 34.25 21.62
CA SER A 148 7.20 34.20 22.39
C SER A 148 6.96 34.18 23.90
N ASP A 149 5.81 34.66 24.38
CA ASP A 149 5.44 34.59 25.79
C ASP A 149 4.85 33.22 26.13
N ARG A 150 5.71 32.36 26.70
CA ARG A 150 5.36 31.00 27.13
C ARG A 150 4.99 30.89 28.62
N THR A 151 4.73 32.02 29.30
CA THR A 151 4.44 32.03 30.75
C THR A 151 2.99 31.67 31.08
N ASN A 152 2.08 31.74 30.10
CA ASN A 152 0.66 31.43 30.31
C ASN A 152 0.44 29.91 30.54
N PRO A 153 -0.23 29.49 31.62
CA PRO A 153 -0.45 28.06 31.93
C PRO A 153 -1.32 27.33 30.89
N LEU A 154 -2.01 28.06 30.01
CA LEU A 154 -2.78 27.46 28.92
C LEU A 154 -1.89 26.84 27.83
N TRP A 155 -0.58 27.13 27.80
CA TRP A 155 0.32 26.61 26.76
C TRP A 155 0.35 25.08 26.69
N ASP A 156 0.32 24.39 27.83
CA ASP A 156 0.30 22.92 27.88
C ASP A 156 -0.93 22.36 27.15
N ARG A 157 -2.08 23.00 27.32
CA ARG A 157 -3.33 22.63 26.62
C ARG A 157 -3.35 23.13 25.18
N ALA A 158 -2.73 24.28 24.91
CA ALA A 158 -2.68 24.91 23.60
C ALA A 158 -1.89 24.09 22.57
N MET A 159 -0.86 23.36 23.01
CA MET A 159 -0.06 22.50 22.13
C MET A 159 -0.92 21.46 21.39
N ALA A 160 -2.00 20.96 22.00
CA ALA A 160 -2.94 20.04 21.36
C ALA A 160 -3.75 20.67 20.21
N TYR A 161 -3.78 22.00 20.13
CA TYR A 161 -4.49 22.75 19.10
C TYR A 161 -3.55 23.38 18.07
N VAL A 162 -2.23 23.14 18.14
CA VAL A 162 -1.30 23.68 17.14
C VAL A 162 -1.69 23.13 15.77
N ASN A 163 -1.70 24.03 14.79
CA ASN A 163 -2.02 23.70 13.42
C ASN A 163 -0.77 23.14 12.73
N GLU A 164 -0.43 21.89 13.05
CA GLU A 164 0.68 21.16 12.45
C GLU A 164 0.32 20.67 11.03
N PRO A 165 1.32 20.44 10.15
CA PRO A 165 1.07 19.81 8.86
C PRO A 165 0.39 18.45 9.04
N GLU A 166 -0.74 18.25 8.36
CA GLU A 166 -1.42 16.94 8.36
C GLU A 166 -1.53 16.43 6.93
N PHE A 167 -0.62 15.52 6.58
CA PHE A 167 -0.55 14.96 5.24
C PHE A 167 -1.65 13.92 5.01
N VAL A 168 -2.44 14.15 3.96
CA VAL A 168 -3.50 13.25 3.52
C VAL A 168 -3.14 12.71 2.14
N TYR A 169 -3.25 11.39 1.98
CA TYR A 169 -3.10 10.72 0.71
C TYR A 169 -4.45 10.37 0.10
N LYS A 170 -4.58 10.55 -1.22
CA LYS A 170 -5.75 10.14 -2.01
C LYS A 170 -5.33 9.59 -3.36
N ILE A 171 -6.11 8.65 -3.88
CA ILE A 171 -6.03 8.28 -5.29
C ILE A 171 -6.60 9.43 -6.11
N LYS A 172 -5.77 10.00 -6.98
CA LYS A 172 -6.13 11.09 -7.87
C LYS A 172 -6.84 10.58 -9.13
N GLN A 173 -6.31 9.50 -9.72
CA GLN A 173 -6.83 8.98 -10.98
C GLN A 173 -6.50 7.50 -11.16
N ILE A 174 -7.43 6.77 -11.76
CA ILE A 174 -7.24 5.41 -12.27
C ILE A 174 -7.56 5.42 -13.76
N GLN A 175 -6.59 5.03 -14.59
CA GLN A 175 -6.73 4.88 -16.04
C GLN A 175 -6.56 3.41 -16.40
N ILE A 176 -7.37 2.94 -17.35
CA ILE A 176 -7.35 1.57 -17.84
C ILE A 176 -7.47 1.63 -19.37
N SER A 177 -6.59 0.93 -20.09
CA SER A 177 -6.52 0.92 -21.56
C SER A 177 -6.26 -0.48 -22.09
#